data_AF-A0A958WM43-F1
#
_entry.id   AF-A0A958WM43-F1
#
_cell.length_a   1.000
_cell.length_b   1.000
_cell.length_c   1.000
_cell.angle_alpha   90.00
_cell.angle_beta   90.00
_cell.angle_gamma   90.00
#
_symmetry.space_group_name_H-M   'P 1'
#
loop_
_entity.id
_entity.type
_entity.pdbx_description
1 polymer ?
#
loop_
_entity_poly.entity_id
_entity_poly.type
_entity_poly.pdbx_seq_one_letter_code
_entity_poly.pdbx_strand_id
1 'polypeptide(L)'
;MKYLHIVIVFLLLSVHGFTTPNVAAQLEGGWQTSFVNEDGKQVTLEVTFMDGCFSIAAFSIVAKEFYYTHGGLYTVKENELSLTW
;
A
#
# COMPACT_ATOMS: atom_id res chain seq x y z
N MET A 1 1.05 50.26 -12.59
CA MET A 1 1.27 49.00 -13.35
C MET A 1 2.56 48.24 -13.00
N LYS A 2 3.44 48.73 -12.11
CA LYS A 2 4.76 48.09 -11.86
C LYS A 2 4.71 46.86 -10.94
N TYR A 3 3.68 46.73 -10.10
CA TYR A 3 3.53 45.63 -9.13
C TYR A 3 2.54 44.54 -9.56
N LEU A 4 1.84 44.73 -10.68
CA LEU A 4 0.80 43.80 -11.15
C LEU A 4 1.38 42.41 -11.48
N HIS A 5 2.57 42.38 -12.08
CA HIS A 5 3.27 41.13 -12.40
C HIS A 5 3.77 40.38 -11.16
N ILE A 6 4.16 41.11 -10.10
CA ILE A 6 4.63 40.51 -8.84
C ILE A 6 3.47 39.82 -8.10
N VAL A 7 2.29 40.45 -8.11
CA VAL A 7 1.07 39.87 -7.53
C VAL A 7 0.63 38.61 -8.27
N ILE A 8 0.71 38.61 -9.61
CA ILE A 8 0.35 37.44 -10.44
C ILE A 8 1.31 36.27 -10.19
N VAL A 9 2.62 36.51 -10.05
CA VAL A 9 3.61 35.47 -9.73
C VAL A 9 3.34 34.88 -8.34
N PHE A 10 3.02 35.70 -7.34
CA PHE A 10 2.67 35.22 -6.00
C PHE A 10 1.38 34.38 -5.99
N LEU A 11 0.37 34.78 -6.78
CA LEU A 11 -0.88 34.06 -6.95
C LEU A 11 -0.70 32.70 -7.65
N LEU A 12 0.21 32.61 -8.62
CA LEU A 12 0.53 31.34 -9.30
C LEU A 12 1.34 30.39 -8.39
N LEU A 13 2.21 30.91 -7.53
CA LEU A 13 2.98 30.11 -6.57
C LEU A 13 2.11 29.51 -5.45
N SER A 14 1.01 30.18 -5.06
CA SER A 14 0.11 29.65 -4.02
C SER A 14 -0.71 28.41 -4.42
N VAL A 15 -0.84 28.12 -5.72
CA VAL A 15 -1.66 26.98 -6.21
C VAL A 15 -0.88 25.65 -6.19
N HIS A 16 0.45 25.70 -6.13
CA HIS A 16 1.30 24.51 -6.20
C HIS A 16 1.67 23.92 -4.82
N GLY A 17 1.17 24.51 -3.72
CA GLY A 17 1.61 24.19 -2.36
C GLY A 17 0.84 23.08 -1.62
N PHE A 18 -0.22 22.51 -2.21
CA PHE A 18 -1.10 21.57 -1.51
C PHE A 18 -1.44 20.35 -2.37
N THR A 19 -0.43 19.62 -2.86
CA THR A 19 -0.66 18.22 -3.23
C THR A 19 -0.62 17.39 -1.96
N THR A 20 -1.79 16.93 -1.49
CA THR A 20 -1.84 15.88 -0.47
C THR A 20 -1.08 14.66 -0.99
N PRO A 21 -0.17 14.06 -0.21
CA PRO A 21 0.49 12.83 -0.63
C PRO A 21 -0.59 11.79 -0.92
N ASN A 22 -0.57 11.24 -2.13
CA ASN A 22 -1.45 10.15 -2.50
C ASN A 22 -1.09 8.92 -1.65
N VAL A 23 -1.89 8.65 -0.61
CA VAL A 23 -1.66 7.55 0.34
C VAL A 23 -1.58 6.20 -0.36
N ALA A 24 -2.19 6.05 -1.54
CA ALA A 24 -2.12 4.82 -2.33
C ALA A 24 -0.68 4.46 -2.76
N ALA A 25 0.19 5.45 -2.96
CA ALA A 25 1.59 5.21 -3.33
C ALA A 25 2.43 4.62 -2.18
N GLN A 26 1.90 4.53 -0.96
CA GLN A 26 2.61 4.03 0.21
C GLN A 26 2.39 2.52 0.47
N LEU A 27 1.42 1.88 -0.19
CA LEU A 27 1.10 0.46 0.05
C LEU A 27 1.91 -0.51 -0.83
N GLU A 28 2.37 -0.07 -1.99
CA GLU A 28 3.10 -0.91 -2.94
C GLU A 28 4.38 -1.49 -2.32
N GLY A 29 4.64 -2.77 -2.62
CA GLY A 29 5.78 -3.51 -2.11
C GLY A 29 5.39 -4.83 -1.45
N GLY A 30 6.38 -5.43 -0.79
CA GLY A 30 6.25 -6.68 -0.06
C GLY A 30 6.18 -6.45 1.45
N TRP A 31 5.21 -7.11 2.09
CA TRP A 31 4.96 -7.07 3.52
C TRP A 31 5.02 -8.49 4.06
N GLN A 32 5.60 -8.65 5.25
CA GLN A 32 5.72 -9.95 5.90
C GLN A 32 5.38 -9.84 7.38
N THR A 33 4.67 -10.84 7.89
CA THR A 33 4.49 -11.05 9.32
C THR A 33 4.68 -12.52 9.69
N SER A 34 4.89 -12.81 10.97
CA SER A 34 4.95 -14.17 11.47
C SER A 34 4.22 -14.28 12.80
N PHE A 35 3.47 -15.36 12.96
CA PHE A 35 2.62 -15.63 14.12
C PHE A 35 2.56 -17.12 14.41
N VAL A 36 2.03 -17.48 15.58
CA VAL A 36 1.74 -18.86 15.94
C VAL A 36 0.26 -19.13 15.66
N ASN A 37 -0.05 -20.16 14.88
CA ASN A 37 -1.44 -20.52 14.58
C ASN A 37 -2.08 -21.32 15.74
N GLU A 38 -3.34 -21.71 15.57
CA GLU A 38 -4.09 -22.48 16.57
C GLU A 38 -3.47 -23.87 16.87
N ASP A 39 -2.73 -24.43 15.91
CA ASP A 39 -2.01 -25.70 16.06
C ASP A 39 -0.64 -25.54 16.76
N GLY A 40 -0.29 -24.33 17.21
CA GLY A 40 1.02 -24.04 17.81
C GLY A 40 2.17 -23.99 16.81
N LYS A 41 1.90 -23.97 15.49
CA LYS A 41 2.92 -23.88 14.43
C LYS A 41 3.27 -22.42 14.14
N GLN A 42 4.56 -22.16 13.92
CA GLN A 42 5.01 -20.86 13.42
C GLN A 42 4.69 -20.74 11.93
N VAL A 43 3.89 -19.73 11.59
CA VAL A 43 3.44 -19.41 10.24
C VAL A 43 3.97 -18.04 9.85
N THR A 44 4.50 -17.93 8.64
CA THR A 44 4.86 -16.70 7.95
C THR A 44 3.79 -16.39 6.91
N LEU A 45 3.32 -15.14 6.90
CA LEU A 45 2.42 -14.61 5.89
C LEU A 45 3.17 -13.51 5.14
N GLU A 46 3.29 -13.68 3.83
CA GLU A 46 3.82 -12.68 2.91
C GLU A 46 2.71 -12.13 2.03
N VAL A 47 2.69 -10.81 1.83
CA VAL A 47 1.73 -10.12 0.98
C VAL A 47 2.48 -9.16 0.06
N THR A 48 2.18 -9.20 -1.23
CA THR A 48 2.71 -8.23 -2.20
C THR A 48 1.56 -7.40 -2.76
N PHE A 49 1.70 -6.08 -2.78
CA PHE A 49 0.81 -5.15 -3.49
C PHE A 49 1.60 -4.48 -4.63
N MET A 50 1.05 -4.53 -5.85
CA MET A 50 1.68 -3.93 -7.03
C MET A 50 0.62 -3.62 -8.08
N ASP A 51 0.60 -2.38 -8.60
CA ASP A 51 -0.21 -1.99 -9.76
C ASP A 51 -1.70 -2.42 -9.66
N GLY A 52 -2.30 -2.28 -8.49
CA GLY A 52 -3.71 -2.67 -8.25
C GLY A 52 -3.97 -4.17 -8.10
N CYS A 53 -2.92 -5.00 -8.12
CA CYS A 53 -2.97 -6.44 -7.86
C CYS A 53 -2.33 -6.77 -6.51
N PHE A 54 -2.82 -7.83 -5.86
CA PHE A 54 -2.18 -8.36 -4.66
C PHE A 54 -1.98 -9.88 -4.74
N SER A 55 -0.97 -10.37 -4.02
CA SER A 55 -0.74 -11.78 -3.76
C SER A 55 -0.44 -12.02 -2.29
N ILE A 56 -0.85 -13.18 -1.77
CA ILE A 56 -0.65 -13.63 -0.40
C ILE A 56 -0.09 -15.04 -0.44
N ALA A 57 0.92 -15.33 0.38
CA ALA A 57 1.43 -16.67 0.62
C ALA A 57 1.53 -16.93 2.13
N ALA A 58 1.08 -18.10 2.58
CA ALA A 58 1.24 -18.57 3.95
C ALA A 58 2.04 -19.87 3.98
N PHE A 59 3.10 -19.91 4.79
CA PHE A 59 4.00 -21.06 4.90
C PHE A 59 4.66 -21.13 6.28
N SER A 60 5.22 -22.28 6.63
CA SER A 60 6.09 -22.45 7.79
C SER A 60 7.50 -22.80 7.34
N ILE A 61 8.46 -21.96 7.71
CA ILE A 61 9.88 -22.21 7.45
C ILE A 61 10.37 -23.40 8.30
N VAL A 62 9.94 -23.45 9.56
CA VAL A 62 10.36 -24.50 10.52
C VAL A 62 9.82 -25.86 10.10
N ALA A 63 8.54 -25.95 9.78
CA ALA A 63 7.92 -27.21 9.35
C ALA A 63 8.21 -27.54 7.88
N LYS A 64 8.73 -26.58 7.09
CA LYS A 64 8.89 -26.67 5.64
C LYS A 64 7.57 -27.00 4.92
N GLU A 65 6.49 -26.39 5.40
CA GLU A 65 5.14 -26.59 4.90
C GLU A 65 4.64 -25.34 4.18
N PHE A 66 3.99 -25.53 3.05
CA PHE A 66 3.22 -24.48 2.38
C PHE A 66 1.74 -24.66 2.71
N TYR A 67 1.07 -23.60 3.13
CA TYR A 67 -0.33 -23.68 3.54
C TYR A 67 -1.27 -23.25 2.41
N TYR A 68 -1.12 -22.03 1.89
CA TYR A 68 -1.95 -21.55 0.79
C TYR A 68 -1.35 -20.33 0.09
N THR A 69 -1.89 -20.05 -1.10
CA THR A 69 -1.74 -18.77 -1.79
C THR A 69 -3.11 -18.19 -2.09
N HIS A 70 -3.21 -16.88 -2.10
CA HIS A 70 -4.40 -16.15 -2.53
C HIS A 70 -4.00 -14.88 -3.28
N GLY A 71 -4.88 -14.30 -4.08
CA GLY A 71 -4.58 -13.09 -4.83
C GLY A 71 -5.79 -12.56 -5.55
N GLY A 72 -5.67 -11.32 -6.03
CA GLY A 72 -6.77 -10.63 -6.67
C GLY A 72 -6.44 -9.16 -6.90
N LEU A 73 -7.48 -8.34 -6.96
CA LEU A 73 -7.37 -6.90 -7.12
C LEU A 73 -7.47 -6.20 -5.76
N TYR A 74 -6.81 -5.06 -5.63
CA TYR A 74 -6.99 -4.18 -4.49
C TYR A 74 -7.28 -2.75 -4.92
N THR A 75 -8.00 -2.03 -4.06
CA THR A 75 -8.17 -0.58 -4.16
C THR A 75 -7.92 0.05 -2.79
N VAL A 76 -7.40 1.28 -2.80
CA VAL A 76 -7.23 2.09 -1.58
C VAL A 76 -8.02 3.37 -1.75
N LYS A 77 -8.99 3.61 -0.88
CA LYS A 77 -9.79 4.84 -0.86
C LYS A 77 -9.94 5.33 0.57
N GLU A 78 -9.67 6.60 0.83
CA GLU A 78 -9.89 7.22 2.16
C GLU A 78 -9.27 6.42 3.32
N ASN A 79 -8.08 5.82 3.10
CA ASN A 79 -7.37 4.98 4.07
C ASN A 79 -8.03 3.62 4.36
N GLU A 80 -8.94 3.17 3.50
CA GLU A 80 -9.55 1.86 3.49
C GLU A 80 -8.98 1.00 2.37
N LEU A 81 -8.52 -0.21 2.71
CA LEU A 81 -8.07 -1.23 1.76
C LEU A 81 -9.24 -2.17 1.45
N SER A 82 -9.59 -2.29 0.17
CA SER A 82 -10.56 -3.26 -0.32
C SER A 82 -9.88 -4.29 -1.21
N LEU A 83 -10.17 -5.57 -0.98
CA LEU A 83 -9.65 -6.70 -1.75
C LEU A 83 -10.81 -7.36 -2.52
N THR A 84 -10.58 -7.76 -3.76
CA THR A 84 -11.55 -8.45 -4.63
C THR A 84 -10.92 -9.67 -5.28
N TRP A 85 -11.61 -10.82 -5.25
CA TRP A 85 -11.15 -12.11 -5.77
C TRP A 85 -12.29 -12.97 -6.30
#